data_AF-A0A919SQH4-F1
#
_entry.id   AF-A0A919SQH4-F1
#
_cell.length_a   1.000
_cell.length_b   1.000
_cell.length_c   1.000
_cell.angle_alpha   90.00
_cell.angle_beta   90.00
_cell.angle_gamma   90.00
#
_symmetry.space_group_name_H-M   'P 1'
#
loop_
_entity.id
_entity.type
_entity.pdbx_description
1 polymer ?
#
loop_
_entity_poly.entity_id
_entity_poly.type
_entity_poly.pdbx_seq_one_letter_code
_entity_poly.pdbx_strand_id
1 'polypeptide(L)'
;MYTRKSHQPNSRLGSGPLGSMLGIRAGRGSPGIVRGNPDVSGASARQALPMPRTVRFCALTAPALMLVYGLLRVIDGMDGNRHNGPAWDVGHGAFFLAIVLFAVLAVTLRTAVTPRTAVTPRTAVTPRTAVTLRTAVPGARIVDDVAVVAALAGAVCFEWVILGDLFEGFHESAPLPDVLQVPGPALFEIGLLVLLVRLVRLRRLPAWAPLAVLAGFAAIALNLDLLPLGAILVGLGLLPLALSDLERSDEPAGQPAGT
;
A
#
# COMPACT_ATOMS: atom_id res chain seq x y z
N MET A 1 -27.98 -23.10 -40.97
CA MET A 1 -29.07 -22.44 -40.22
C MET A 1 -28.48 -22.02 -38.89
N TYR A 2 -28.22 -20.76 -38.54
CA TYR A 2 -28.96 -19.50 -38.75
C TYR A 2 -27.95 -18.36 -38.94
N THR A 3 -28.15 -17.54 -39.98
CA THR A 3 -27.52 -16.24 -40.19
C THR A 3 -28.35 -15.16 -39.49
N ARG A 4 -27.72 -14.24 -38.75
CA ARG A 4 -28.29 -12.88 -38.59
C ARG A 4 -27.22 -11.82 -38.26
N LYS A 5 -26.87 -11.05 -39.29
CA LYS A 5 -26.39 -9.67 -39.18
C LYS A 5 -27.55 -8.79 -38.71
N SER A 6 -27.28 -7.84 -37.83
CA SER A 6 -28.03 -6.57 -37.80
C SER A 6 -27.16 -5.44 -37.25
N HIS A 7 -26.91 -4.46 -38.12
CA HIS A 7 -26.51 -3.09 -37.81
C HIS A 7 -27.47 -2.41 -36.82
N GLN A 8 -26.95 -1.45 -36.04
CA GLN A 8 -27.64 -0.20 -35.75
C GLN A 8 -26.65 0.92 -35.33
N PRO A 9 -27.05 2.21 -35.47
CA PRO A 9 -26.18 3.28 -35.93
C PRO A 9 -25.89 4.39 -34.90
N ASN A 10 -24.91 5.23 -35.27
CA ASN A 10 -24.60 6.56 -34.74
C ASN A 10 -25.83 7.49 -34.62
N SER A 11 -25.93 8.20 -33.49
CA SER A 11 -26.51 9.56 -33.31
C SER A 11 -26.32 9.93 -31.82
N ARG A 12 -26.02 11.14 -31.32
CA ARG A 12 -26.20 12.54 -31.71
C ARG A 12 -25.14 13.39 -30.97
N LEU A 13 -24.33 14.19 -31.66
CA LEU A 13 -24.42 15.66 -31.71
C LEU A 13 -25.36 16.31 -30.68
N GLY A 14 -24.77 16.95 -29.66
CA GLY A 14 -25.42 17.86 -28.73
C GLY A 14 -24.54 19.10 -28.53
N SER A 15 -24.69 20.06 -29.45
CA SER A 15 -24.20 21.43 -29.37
C SER A 15 -25.14 22.28 -28.49
N GLY A 16 -24.62 22.88 -27.43
CA GLY A 16 -25.31 23.88 -26.60
C GLY A 16 -24.55 25.21 -26.58
N PRO A 17 -25.24 26.38 -26.57
CA PRO A 17 -24.67 27.65 -26.98
C PRO A 17 -24.08 28.51 -25.85
N LEU A 18 -23.12 29.34 -26.28
CA LEU A 18 -22.80 30.72 -25.87
C LEU A 18 -23.68 31.36 -24.78
N GLY A 19 -23.02 31.72 -23.67
CA GLY A 19 -23.50 32.68 -22.68
C GLY A 19 -22.38 33.67 -22.33
N SER A 20 -22.26 34.71 -23.15
CA SER A 20 -21.46 35.91 -22.89
C SER A 20 -22.22 36.79 -21.89
N MET A 21 -21.60 37.18 -20.77
CA MET A 21 -21.99 38.39 -20.07
C MET A 21 -20.79 39.08 -19.44
N LEU A 22 -20.40 40.16 -20.13
CA LEU A 22 -19.62 41.29 -19.63
C LEU A 22 -20.20 41.81 -18.31
N GLY A 23 -19.32 42.03 -17.33
CA GLY A 23 -19.60 42.78 -16.12
C GLY A 23 -18.40 43.64 -15.73
N ILE A 24 -18.20 44.74 -16.47
CA ILE A 24 -17.30 45.82 -16.09
C ILE A 24 -17.92 46.56 -14.90
N ARG A 25 -17.25 46.57 -13.75
CA ARG A 25 -17.51 47.55 -12.69
C ARG A 25 -16.20 48.13 -12.17
N ALA A 26 -15.89 49.32 -12.66
CA ALA A 26 -14.91 50.21 -12.09
C ALA A 26 -15.39 50.69 -10.71
N GLY A 27 -14.56 50.51 -9.69
CA GLY A 27 -14.75 51.02 -8.34
C GLY A 27 -13.41 51.47 -7.79
N ARG A 28 -13.08 52.74 -8.04
CA ARG A 28 -11.90 53.47 -7.55
C ARG A 28 -12.24 54.02 -6.16
N GLY A 29 -11.44 53.70 -5.13
CA GLY A 29 -11.49 54.41 -3.84
C GLY A 29 -10.86 53.69 -2.66
N SER A 30 -9.59 54.02 -2.41
CA SER A 30 -9.04 54.46 -1.13
C SER A 30 -7.91 53.65 -0.45
N PRO A 31 -6.92 54.37 0.13
CA PRO A 31 -5.62 53.85 0.51
C PRO A 31 -5.57 53.44 2.00
N GLY A 32 -4.69 52.50 2.33
CA GLY A 32 -4.35 52.17 3.71
C GLY A 32 -4.31 50.69 4.03
N ILE A 33 -3.65 49.87 3.21
CA ILE A 33 -3.32 48.49 3.61
C ILE A 33 -1.92 48.51 4.20
N VAL A 34 -1.87 48.49 5.52
CA VAL A 34 -0.70 48.11 6.32
C VAL A 34 -0.17 46.80 5.74
N ARG A 35 1.06 46.85 5.22
CA ARG A 35 1.82 45.69 4.74
C ARG A 35 2.22 44.84 5.94
N GLY A 36 1.24 44.17 6.55
CA GLY A 36 1.45 43.11 7.51
C GLY A 36 2.15 41.99 6.75
N ASN A 37 3.40 41.74 7.11
CA ASN A 37 4.19 40.62 6.60
C ASN A 37 3.35 39.34 6.78
N PRO A 38 2.91 38.67 5.70
CA PRO A 38 2.37 37.33 5.86
C PRO A 38 3.56 36.45 6.17
N ASP A 39 3.96 36.41 7.44
CA ASP A 39 4.83 35.34 7.91
C ASP A 39 4.07 34.05 7.67
N VAL A 40 4.43 33.40 6.56
CA VAL A 40 3.97 32.09 6.10
C VAL A 40 4.51 30.97 7.00
N SER A 41 4.78 31.28 8.28
CA SER A 41 5.20 30.32 9.31
C SER A 41 4.06 29.40 9.76
N GLY A 42 2.86 29.59 9.22
CA GLY A 42 1.68 28.75 9.46
C GLY A 42 1.63 27.46 8.64
N ALA A 43 2.62 27.20 7.77
CA ALA A 43 2.90 25.84 7.33
C ALA A 43 3.56 25.11 8.50
N SER A 44 2.77 24.83 9.55
CA SER A 44 3.04 23.71 10.44
C SER A 44 3.21 22.51 9.52
N ALA A 45 4.47 22.23 9.18
CA ALA A 45 4.90 21.03 8.55
C ALA A 45 4.11 19.94 9.24
N ARG A 46 3.16 19.33 8.51
CA ARG A 46 2.44 18.17 9.00
C ARG A 46 3.53 17.16 9.23
N GLN A 47 4.06 17.13 10.45
CA GLN A 47 5.09 16.20 10.85
C GLN A 47 4.42 14.84 10.69
N ALA A 48 4.63 14.25 9.52
CA ALA A 48 4.29 12.87 9.28
C ALA A 48 5.05 12.12 10.37
N LEU A 49 4.29 11.46 11.25
CA LEU A 49 4.89 10.63 12.28
C LEU A 49 5.76 9.61 11.55
N PRO A 50 7.03 9.43 11.99
CA PRO A 50 7.97 8.52 11.34
C PRO A 50 7.37 7.13 11.24
N MET A 51 7.67 6.43 10.14
CA MET A 51 7.15 5.08 9.96
C MET A 51 7.85 4.14 10.95
N PRO A 52 7.14 3.17 11.55
CA PRO A 52 7.78 2.22 12.46
C PRO A 52 8.94 1.50 11.78
N ARG A 53 10.05 1.27 12.50
CA ARG A 53 11.22 0.52 11.97
C ARG A 53 10.82 -0.84 11.38
N THR A 54 9.82 -1.49 11.95
CA THR A 54 9.23 -2.74 11.45
C THR A 54 8.68 -2.61 10.04
N VAL A 55 7.98 -1.51 9.71
CA VAL A 55 7.46 -1.27 8.36
C VAL A 55 8.59 -1.22 7.36
N ARG A 56 9.68 -0.49 7.68
CA ARG A 56 10.85 -0.35 6.80
C ARG A 56 11.54 -1.69 6.58
N PHE A 57 11.78 -2.42 7.67
CA PHE A 57 12.39 -3.75 7.62
C PHE A 57 11.56 -4.68 6.74
N CYS A 58 10.26 -4.84 7.00
CA CYS A 58 9.40 -5.72 6.21
C CYS A 58 9.30 -5.26 4.74
N ALA A 59 9.18 -3.95 4.48
CA ALA A 59 9.07 -3.39 3.13
C ALA A 59 10.32 -3.62 2.27
N LEU A 60 11.49 -3.80 2.86
CA LEU A 60 12.74 -4.10 2.15
C LEU A 60 13.03 -5.61 2.12
N THR A 61 12.91 -6.27 3.27
CA THR A 61 13.31 -7.67 3.42
C THR A 61 12.35 -8.63 2.75
N ALA A 62 11.04 -8.38 2.77
CA ALA A 62 10.07 -9.30 2.14
C ALA A 62 10.24 -9.36 0.61
N PRO A 63 10.31 -8.24 -0.13
CA PRO A 63 10.58 -8.29 -1.57
C PRO A 63 11.98 -8.84 -1.89
N ALA A 64 12.98 -8.60 -1.05
CA ALA A 64 14.33 -9.16 -1.25
C ALA A 64 14.35 -10.68 -1.11
N LEU A 65 13.65 -11.25 -0.11
CA LEU A 65 13.51 -12.70 0.04
C LEU A 65 12.70 -13.31 -1.12
N MET A 66 11.65 -12.62 -1.55
CA MET A 66 10.90 -13.02 -2.75
C MET A 66 11.80 -13.01 -4.00
N LEU A 67 12.67 -12.01 -4.16
CA LEU A 67 13.64 -11.97 -5.25
C LEU A 67 14.63 -13.15 -5.16
N VAL A 68 15.14 -13.48 -3.97
CA VAL A 68 16.01 -14.64 -3.76
C VAL A 68 15.31 -15.93 -4.19
N TYR A 69 14.04 -16.14 -3.81
CA TYR A 69 13.25 -17.27 -4.28
C TYR A 69 13.14 -17.30 -5.80
N GLY A 70 12.80 -16.18 -6.43
CA GLY A 70 12.66 -16.10 -7.89
C GLY A 70 13.96 -16.43 -8.62
N LEU A 71 15.11 -15.96 -8.10
CA LEU A 71 16.41 -16.28 -8.67
C LEU A 71 16.75 -17.76 -8.51
N LEU A 72 16.54 -18.34 -7.33
CA LEU A 72 16.75 -19.77 -7.08
C LEU A 72 15.84 -20.62 -7.96
N ARG A 73 14.58 -20.21 -8.16
CA ARG A 73 13.65 -20.87 -9.07
C ARG A 73 14.15 -20.90 -10.51
N VAL A 74 14.73 -19.80 -11.00
CA VAL A 74 15.31 -19.75 -12.34
C VAL A 74 16.50 -20.69 -12.45
N ILE A 75 17.39 -20.68 -11.44
CA ILE A 75 18.59 -21.55 -11.39
C ILE A 75 18.19 -23.02 -11.35
N ASP A 76 17.26 -23.38 -10.46
CA ASP A 76 16.70 -24.73 -10.28
C ASP A 76 16.02 -25.21 -11.57
N GLY A 77 15.38 -24.31 -12.33
CA GLY A 77 14.76 -24.64 -13.60
C GLY A 77 15.71 -24.84 -14.79
N MET A 78 17.02 -24.58 -14.65
CA MET A 78 17.96 -24.63 -15.79
C MET A 78 18.27 -26.04 -16.29
N ASP A 79 18.17 -27.05 -15.43
CA ASP A 79 18.39 -28.46 -15.78
C ASP A 79 17.09 -29.18 -16.22
N GLY A 80 15.96 -28.48 -16.17
CA GLY A 80 14.64 -28.99 -16.54
C GLY A 80 13.86 -29.68 -15.41
N ASN A 81 14.45 -29.86 -14.22
CA ASN A 81 13.80 -30.52 -13.07
C ASN A 81 13.58 -29.51 -11.94
N ARG A 82 12.34 -29.06 -11.77
CA ARG A 82 11.96 -28.11 -10.70
C ARG A 82 11.39 -28.83 -9.49
N HIS A 83 12.16 -29.73 -8.91
CA HIS A 83 11.74 -30.44 -7.70
C HIS A 83 12.95 -30.99 -6.94
N ASN A 84 12.83 -31.06 -5.61
CA ASN A 84 13.72 -31.83 -4.73
C ASN A 84 15.20 -31.46 -4.89
N GLY A 85 15.64 -30.46 -4.12
CA GLY A 85 17.04 -30.07 -4.05
C GLY A 85 17.27 -28.86 -3.15
N PRO A 86 18.53 -28.52 -2.84
CA PRO A 86 18.83 -27.40 -1.95
C PRO A 86 18.31 -26.04 -2.46
N ALA A 87 18.28 -25.83 -3.78
CA ALA A 87 17.75 -24.60 -4.37
C ALA A 87 16.23 -24.50 -4.21
N TRP A 88 15.52 -25.63 -4.41
CA TRP A 88 14.10 -25.77 -4.11
C TRP A 88 13.78 -25.46 -2.65
N ASP A 89 14.46 -26.12 -1.70
CA ASP A 89 14.19 -25.99 -0.26
C ASP A 89 14.49 -24.58 0.26
N VAL A 90 15.67 -24.04 -0.09
CA VAL A 90 16.07 -22.68 0.31
C VAL A 90 15.17 -21.64 -0.34
N GLY A 91 14.79 -21.86 -1.60
CA GLY A 91 13.87 -20.99 -2.32
C GLY A 91 12.51 -20.91 -1.63
N HIS A 92 11.87 -22.05 -1.38
CA HIS A 92 10.57 -22.10 -0.71
C HIS A 92 10.65 -21.60 0.74
N GLY A 93 11.74 -21.88 1.46
CA GLY A 93 11.97 -21.32 2.80
C GLY A 93 12.10 -19.79 2.79
N ALA A 94 12.82 -19.22 1.82
CA ALA A 94 12.91 -17.77 1.65
C ALA A 94 11.54 -17.17 1.30
N PHE A 95 10.77 -17.83 0.43
CA PHE A 95 9.44 -17.37 0.04
C PHE A 95 8.44 -17.44 1.20
N PHE A 96 8.46 -18.51 1.98
CA PHE A 96 7.69 -18.66 3.21
C PHE A 96 7.94 -17.48 4.17
N LEU A 97 9.22 -17.19 4.44
CA LEU A 97 9.59 -16.06 5.30
C LEU A 97 9.16 -14.70 4.71
N ALA A 98 9.19 -14.54 3.39
CA ALA A 98 8.69 -13.34 2.73
C ALA A 98 7.19 -13.13 3.00
N ILE A 99 6.37 -14.17 2.90
CA ILE A 99 4.92 -14.09 3.19
C ILE A 99 4.67 -13.71 4.65
N VAL A 100 5.38 -14.31 5.61
CA VAL A 100 5.31 -13.93 7.02
C VAL A 100 5.62 -12.44 7.21
N LEU A 101 6.69 -11.94 6.57
CA LEU A 101 7.07 -10.53 6.68
C LEU A 101 6.04 -9.59 6.02
N PHE A 102 5.42 -9.98 4.92
CA PHE A 102 4.33 -9.21 4.34
C PHE A 102 3.06 -9.23 5.22
N ALA A 103 2.76 -10.34 5.89
CA ALA A 103 1.67 -10.40 6.88
C ALA A 103 1.93 -9.43 8.05
N VAL A 104 3.16 -9.41 8.57
CA VAL A 104 3.60 -8.41 9.57
C VAL A 104 3.50 -6.99 9.02
N LEU A 105 3.88 -6.77 7.75
CA LEU A 105 3.70 -5.48 7.08
C LEU A 105 2.23 -5.07 7.07
N ALA A 106 1.31 -5.94 6.66
CA ALA A 106 -0.12 -5.64 6.65
C ALA A 106 -0.65 -5.22 8.04
N VAL A 107 -0.27 -5.96 9.10
CA VAL A 107 -0.66 -5.63 10.48
C VAL A 107 -0.09 -4.28 10.92
N THR A 108 1.18 -3.99 10.61
CA THR A 108 1.79 -2.71 10.99
C THR A 108 1.22 -1.53 10.18
N LEU A 109 0.89 -1.73 8.90
CA LEU A 109 0.22 -0.75 8.06
C LEU A 109 -1.17 -0.37 8.59
N ARG A 110 -1.91 -1.31 9.20
CA ARG A 110 -3.18 -1.02 9.90
C ARG A 110 -3.05 0.14 10.89
N THR A 111 -1.96 0.15 11.66
CA THR A 111 -1.71 1.20 12.67
C THR A 111 -1.35 2.54 12.02
N ALA A 112 -0.78 2.52 10.82
CA ALA A 112 -0.45 3.71 10.05
C ALA A 112 -1.68 4.33 9.36
N VAL A 113 -2.68 3.52 8.97
CA VAL A 113 -3.93 4.01 8.35
C VAL A 113 -5.02 4.37 9.36
N THR A 114 -4.98 3.80 10.57
CA THR A 114 -5.96 4.08 11.62
C THR A 114 -5.51 5.28 12.46
N PRO A 115 -6.21 6.44 12.44
CA PRO A 115 -5.88 7.56 13.30
C PRO A 115 -6.07 7.14 14.76
N ARG A 116 -5.00 7.16 15.56
CA ARG A 116 -5.16 7.14 17.02
C ARG A 116 -5.94 8.39 17.39
N THR A 117 -7.17 8.20 17.86
CA THR A 117 -7.91 9.24 18.57
C THR A 117 -7.16 9.44 19.88
N ALA A 118 -6.17 10.33 19.88
CA ALA A 118 -5.55 10.79 21.11
C ALA A 118 -6.64 11.55 21.87
N VAL A 119 -7.34 10.86 22.77
CA VAL A 119 -8.07 11.52 23.85
C VAL A 119 -6.98 12.07 24.75
N THR A 120 -6.52 13.28 24.48
CA THR A 120 -5.76 14.03 25.47
C THR A 120 -6.75 14.33 26.60
N PRO A 121 -6.59 13.78 27.82
CA PRO A 121 -7.30 14.29 28.97
C PRO A 121 -6.69 15.67 29.23
N ARG A 122 -7.30 16.71 28.65
CA ARG A 122 -6.93 18.08 28.96
C ARG A 122 -7.50 18.39 30.34
N THR A 123 -6.76 18.06 31.39
CA THR A 123 -6.87 18.73 32.69
C THR A 123 -6.42 20.17 32.48
N ALA A 124 -7.30 21.00 31.93
CA ALA A 124 -7.20 22.44 32.01
C ALA A 124 -8.52 22.97 32.56
N VAL A 125 -8.47 23.35 33.83
CA VAL A 125 -9.44 24.21 34.50
C VAL A 125 -9.47 25.53 33.72
N THR A 126 -10.40 25.69 32.77
CA THR A 126 -10.92 26.98 32.29
C THR A 126 -12.12 26.75 31.36
N PRO A 127 -13.27 27.39 31.58
CA PRO A 127 -14.50 27.08 30.87
C PRO A 127 -14.66 27.99 29.63
N ARG A 128 -14.09 27.59 28.48
CA ARG A 128 -14.58 27.94 27.13
C ARG A 128 -13.52 27.56 26.10
N THR A 129 -13.60 26.34 25.57
CA THR A 129 -13.06 26.10 24.23
C THR A 129 -13.80 24.91 23.64
N ALA A 130 -14.46 25.14 22.51
CA ALA A 130 -15.20 24.13 21.78
C ALA A 130 -14.26 22.98 21.43
N VAL A 131 -14.52 21.81 22.01
CA VAL A 131 -13.85 20.56 21.67
C VAL A 131 -14.41 20.13 20.31
N THR A 132 -13.69 20.43 19.23
CA THR A 132 -13.93 19.79 17.93
C THR A 132 -13.43 18.35 18.00
N LEU A 133 -14.25 17.47 18.58
CA LEU A 133 -14.13 16.03 18.42
C LEU A 133 -14.31 15.73 16.94
N ARG A 134 -13.18 15.63 16.21
CA ARG A 134 -13.18 15.13 14.84
C ARG A 134 -13.46 13.63 14.94
N THR A 135 -14.74 13.29 14.95
CA THR A 135 -15.23 11.91 14.93
C THR A 135 -14.60 11.20 13.74
N ALA A 136 -13.76 10.20 14.04
CA ALA A 136 -13.29 9.27 13.03
C ALA A 136 -14.51 8.61 12.39
N VAL A 137 -14.63 8.68 11.05
CA VAL A 137 -15.75 8.08 10.32
C VAL A 137 -15.72 6.56 10.58
N PRO A 138 -16.76 5.96 11.19
CA PRO A 138 -16.74 4.56 11.61
C PRO A 138 -16.38 3.58 10.48
N GLY A 139 -16.83 3.85 9.25
CA GLY A 139 -16.59 2.99 8.09
C GLY A 139 -15.12 2.88 7.66
N ALA A 140 -14.28 3.87 7.98
CA ALA A 140 -12.85 3.81 7.65
C ALA A 140 -12.13 2.67 8.40
N ARG A 141 -12.48 2.46 9.67
CA ARG A 141 -11.90 1.40 10.50
C ARG A 141 -12.30 0.01 10.04
N ILE A 142 -13.57 -0.16 9.66
CA ILE A 142 -14.09 -1.45 9.15
C ILE A 142 -13.31 -1.88 7.91
N VAL A 143 -13.06 -0.96 6.97
CA VAL A 143 -12.27 -1.27 5.76
C VAL A 143 -10.84 -1.67 6.11
N ASP A 144 -10.20 -0.94 7.04
CA ASP A 144 -8.83 -1.22 7.46
C ASP A 144 -8.73 -2.59 8.18
N ASP A 145 -9.73 -2.95 9.01
CA ASP A 145 -9.80 -4.24 9.71
C ASP A 145 -10.06 -5.40 8.74
N VAL A 146 -11.02 -5.25 7.82
CA VAL A 146 -11.32 -6.26 6.78
C VAL A 146 -10.12 -6.50 5.89
N ALA A 147 -9.39 -5.44 5.50
CA ALA A 147 -8.20 -5.56 4.67
C ALA A 147 -7.09 -6.37 5.37
N VAL A 148 -6.89 -6.16 6.68
CA VAL A 148 -5.91 -6.92 7.46
C VAL A 148 -6.35 -8.38 7.61
N VAL A 149 -7.62 -8.63 7.91
CA VAL A 149 -8.14 -10.00 8.03
C VAL A 149 -8.00 -10.74 6.70
N ALA A 150 -8.32 -10.09 5.57
CA ALA A 150 -8.10 -10.66 4.24
C ALA A 150 -6.61 -10.93 3.98
N ALA A 151 -5.74 -9.99 4.34
CA ALA A 151 -4.29 -10.15 4.21
C ALA A 151 -3.77 -11.36 4.98
N LEU A 152 -4.19 -11.51 6.24
CA LEU A 152 -3.77 -12.61 7.11
C LEU A 152 -4.36 -13.95 6.71
N ALA A 153 -5.65 -14.01 6.38
CA ALA A 153 -6.28 -15.24 5.91
C ALA A 153 -5.65 -15.73 4.61
N GLY A 154 -5.35 -14.80 3.70
CA GLY A 154 -4.65 -15.13 2.46
C GLY A 154 -3.21 -15.58 2.70
N ALA A 155 -2.48 -14.94 3.62
CA ALA A 155 -1.12 -15.34 3.98
C ALA A 155 -1.08 -16.76 4.55
N VAL A 156 -2.05 -17.13 5.40
CA VAL A 156 -2.18 -18.50 5.91
C VAL A 156 -2.43 -19.50 4.78
N CYS A 157 -3.33 -19.19 3.85
CA CYS A 157 -3.57 -20.06 2.69
C CYS A 157 -2.31 -20.20 1.82
N PHE A 158 -1.59 -19.09 1.62
CA PHE A 158 -0.35 -19.03 0.85
C PHE A 158 0.74 -19.89 1.49
N GLU A 159 0.97 -19.74 2.80
CA GLU A 159 1.91 -20.55 3.58
C GLU A 159 1.55 -22.03 3.54
N TRP A 160 0.25 -22.36 3.57
CA TRP A 160 -0.20 -23.74 3.46
C TRP A 160 0.18 -24.38 2.13
N VAL A 161 0.05 -23.64 1.02
CA VAL A 161 0.50 -24.09 -0.31
C VAL A 161 2.01 -24.30 -0.32
N ILE A 162 2.79 -23.32 0.17
CA ILE A 162 4.26 -23.43 0.25
C ILE A 162 4.69 -24.65 1.11
N LEU A 163 3.98 -24.91 2.21
CA LEU A 163 4.28 -26.05 3.07
C LEU A 163 3.95 -27.39 2.39
N GLY A 164 2.90 -27.43 1.57
CA GLY A 164 2.60 -28.58 0.71
C GLY A 164 3.69 -28.83 -0.34
N ASP A 165 4.24 -27.76 -0.92
CA ASP A 165 5.34 -27.83 -1.89
C ASP A 165 6.67 -28.29 -1.25
N LEU A 166 6.89 -27.95 0.02
CA LEU A 166 8.08 -28.36 0.78
C LEU A 166 7.99 -29.79 1.32
N PHE A 167 6.80 -30.25 1.68
CA PHE A 167 6.60 -31.52 2.37
C PHE A 167 5.47 -32.32 1.73
N GLU A 168 5.83 -33.29 0.89
CA GLU A 168 4.87 -34.17 0.20
C GLU A 168 3.90 -34.85 1.19
N GLY A 169 4.40 -35.38 2.31
CA GLY A 169 3.55 -35.97 3.34
C GLY A 169 2.57 -34.99 4.01
N PHE A 170 2.89 -33.69 4.07
CA PHE A 170 1.94 -32.67 4.53
C PHE A 170 0.84 -32.44 3.49
N HIS A 171 1.21 -32.33 2.22
CA HIS A 171 0.25 -32.17 1.12
C HIS A 171 -0.76 -33.33 1.08
N GLU A 172 -0.29 -34.56 1.28
CA GLU A 172 -1.15 -35.76 1.32
C GLU A 172 -2.04 -35.83 2.56
N SER A 173 -1.51 -35.48 3.73
CA SER A 173 -2.25 -35.62 5.01
C SER A 173 -3.21 -34.48 5.29
N ALA A 174 -2.94 -33.29 4.78
CA ALA A 174 -3.72 -32.09 5.05
C ALA A 174 -3.87 -31.22 3.78
N PRO A 175 -4.51 -31.75 2.71
CA PRO A 175 -4.67 -31.01 1.47
C PRO A 175 -5.54 -29.77 1.69
N LEU A 176 -5.08 -28.63 1.17
CA LEU A 176 -5.90 -27.42 1.14
C LEU A 176 -7.03 -27.62 0.13
N PRO A 177 -8.31 -27.36 0.48
CA PRO A 177 -9.40 -27.45 -0.48
C PRO A 177 -9.12 -26.61 -1.74
N ASP A 178 -9.44 -27.14 -2.93
CA ASP A 178 -9.17 -26.47 -4.22
C ASP A 178 -9.70 -25.04 -4.27
N VAL A 179 -10.87 -24.82 -3.64
CA VAL A 179 -11.52 -23.51 -3.52
C VAL A 179 -10.74 -22.51 -2.67
N LEU A 180 -9.69 -22.92 -1.96
CA LEU A 180 -8.79 -22.05 -1.19
C LEU A 180 -7.38 -21.99 -1.78
N GLN A 181 -6.96 -22.98 -2.58
CA GLN A 181 -5.62 -23.00 -3.19
C GLN A 181 -5.36 -21.78 -4.08
N VAL A 182 -6.34 -21.35 -4.87
CA VAL A 182 -6.19 -20.19 -5.77
C VAL A 182 -6.69 -18.89 -5.14
N PRO A 183 -7.96 -18.79 -4.68
CA PRO A 183 -8.47 -17.51 -4.19
C PRO A 183 -7.98 -17.17 -2.77
N GLY A 184 -7.52 -18.15 -1.98
CA GLY A 184 -6.93 -17.92 -0.67
C GLY A 184 -5.72 -16.98 -0.76
N PRO A 185 -4.65 -17.36 -1.47
CA PRO A 185 -3.52 -16.47 -1.79
C PRO A 185 -3.92 -15.11 -2.35
N ALA A 186 -4.93 -15.05 -3.23
CA ALA A 186 -5.40 -13.78 -3.80
C ALA A 186 -5.98 -12.81 -2.73
N LEU A 187 -6.57 -13.32 -1.64
CA LEU A 187 -7.03 -12.47 -0.52
C LEU A 187 -5.86 -11.71 0.12
N PHE A 188 -4.66 -12.29 0.14
CA PHE A 188 -3.47 -11.63 0.66
C PHE A 188 -3.14 -10.38 -0.14
N GLU A 189 -3.07 -10.53 -1.46
CA GLU A 189 -2.77 -9.44 -2.40
C GLU A 189 -3.81 -8.32 -2.30
N ILE A 190 -5.10 -8.68 -2.27
CA ILE A 190 -6.22 -7.74 -2.17
C ILE A 190 -6.14 -6.97 -0.85
N GLY A 191 -5.95 -7.66 0.27
CA GLY A 191 -5.85 -7.03 1.59
C GLY A 191 -4.70 -6.02 1.67
N LEU A 192 -3.52 -6.41 1.19
CA LEU A 192 -2.35 -5.54 1.15
C LEU A 192 -2.58 -4.31 0.24
N LEU A 193 -3.11 -4.52 -0.97
CA LEU A 193 -3.40 -3.43 -1.92
C LEU A 193 -4.41 -2.43 -1.36
N VAL A 194 -5.44 -2.90 -0.66
CA VAL A 194 -6.39 -2.00 0.01
C VAL A 194 -5.67 -1.11 1.03
N LEU A 195 -4.80 -1.67 1.88
CA LEU A 195 -4.02 -0.90 2.85
C LEU A 195 -3.10 0.14 2.17
N LEU A 196 -2.45 -0.22 1.05
CA LEU A 196 -1.62 0.72 0.30
C LEU A 196 -2.44 1.85 -0.33
N VAL A 197 -3.60 1.55 -0.92
CA VAL A 197 -4.54 2.57 -1.44
C VAL A 197 -5.04 3.48 -0.33
N ARG A 198 -5.26 2.95 0.88
CA ARG A 198 -5.64 3.74 2.06
C ARG A 198 -4.52 4.73 2.43
N LEU A 199 -3.25 4.32 2.39
CA LEU A 199 -2.11 5.22 2.58
C LEU A 199 -2.02 6.30 1.49
N VAL A 200 -2.31 5.98 0.23
CA VAL A 200 -2.38 6.98 -0.87
C VAL A 200 -3.48 8.01 -0.59
N ARG A 201 -4.67 7.58 -0.15
CA ARG A 201 -5.76 8.50 0.22
C ARG A 201 -5.40 9.41 1.40
N LEU A 202 -4.58 8.90 2.32
CA LEU A 202 -4.01 9.69 3.43
C LEU A 202 -2.81 10.55 3.01
N ARG A 203 -2.41 10.52 1.72
CA ARG A 203 -1.25 11.21 1.15
C ARG A 203 0.07 10.82 1.84
N ARG A 204 0.18 9.58 2.30
CA ARG A 204 1.38 9.00 2.91
C ARG A 204 2.18 8.13 1.94
N LEU A 205 1.63 7.87 0.76
CA LEU A 205 2.24 7.04 -0.27
C LEU A 205 1.88 7.64 -1.64
N PRO A 206 2.80 7.62 -2.63
CA PRO A 206 2.48 8.07 -3.98
C PRO A 206 1.51 7.10 -4.67
N ALA A 207 0.68 7.61 -5.58
CA ALA A 207 -0.35 6.80 -6.24
C ALA A 207 0.20 5.68 -7.15
N TRP A 208 1.44 5.81 -7.63
CA TRP A 208 2.08 4.77 -8.44
C TRP A 208 2.49 3.53 -7.63
N ALA A 209 2.69 3.66 -6.32
CA ALA A 209 3.15 2.57 -5.45
C ALA A 209 2.22 1.34 -5.47
N PRO A 210 0.90 1.46 -5.16
CA PRO A 210 0.00 0.31 -5.26
C PRO A 210 -0.13 -0.24 -6.69
N LEU A 211 0.04 0.59 -7.72
CA LEU A 211 0.03 0.13 -9.11
C LEU A 211 1.27 -0.73 -9.43
N ALA A 212 2.45 -0.35 -8.93
CA ALA A 212 3.67 -1.14 -9.07
C ALA A 212 3.56 -2.48 -8.33
N VAL A 213 3.01 -2.48 -7.10
CA VAL A 213 2.75 -3.72 -6.35
C VAL A 213 1.75 -4.62 -7.09
N LEU A 214 0.63 -4.05 -7.57
CA LEU A 214 -0.36 -4.80 -8.36
C LEU A 214 0.25 -5.38 -9.65
N ALA A 215 1.07 -4.61 -10.35
CA ALA A 215 1.76 -5.09 -11.55
C ALA A 215 2.73 -6.23 -11.23
N GLY A 216 3.41 -6.17 -10.08
CA GLY A 216 4.29 -7.24 -9.62
C GLY A 216 3.54 -8.53 -9.30
N PHE A 217 2.42 -8.44 -8.57
CA PHE A 217 1.56 -9.60 -8.31
C PHE A 217 0.94 -10.17 -9.59
N ALA A 218 0.46 -9.31 -10.50
CA ALA A 218 -0.06 -9.74 -11.78
C ALA A 218 1.00 -10.49 -12.62
N ALA A 219 2.26 -10.04 -12.61
CA ALA A 219 3.35 -10.74 -13.28
C ALA A 219 3.56 -12.16 -12.71
N ILE A 220 3.58 -12.29 -11.39
CA ILE A 220 3.71 -13.58 -10.69
C ILE A 220 2.54 -14.52 -11.00
N ALA A 221 1.31 -13.99 -10.99
CA ALA A 221 0.10 -14.75 -11.27
C ALA A 221 0.02 -15.25 -12.72
N LEU A 222 0.54 -14.48 -13.68
CA LEU A 222 0.59 -14.87 -15.08
C LEU A 222 1.63 -15.97 -15.34
N ASN A 223 2.80 -15.85 -14.72
CA ASN A 223 3.84 -16.85 -14.79
C ASN A 223 4.77 -16.73 -13.58
N LEU A 224 4.89 -17.82 -12.83
CA LEU A 224 5.74 -17.89 -11.64
C LEU A 224 7.24 -17.70 -11.96
N ASP A 225 7.66 -17.82 -13.22
CA ASP A 225 9.03 -17.52 -13.66
C ASP A 225 9.30 -16.01 -13.77
N LEU A 226 8.26 -15.19 -13.76
CA LEU A 226 8.37 -13.73 -13.68
C LEU A 226 8.55 -13.24 -12.24
N LEU A 227 8.72 -14.13 -11.27
CA LEU A 227 8.84 -13.77 -9.86
C LEU A 227 10.01 -12.82 -9.54
N PRO A 228 11.20 -12.90 -10.18
CA PRO A 228 12.22 -11.87 -10.01
C PRO A 228 11.73 -10.47 -10.41
N LEU A 229 11.04 -10.36 -11.55
CA LEU A 229 10.48 -9.10 -12.02
C LEU A 229 9.35 -8.62 -11.09
N GLY A 230 8.49 -9.54 -10.66
CA GLY A 230 7.43 -9.27 -9.69
C GLY A 230 7.98 -8.74 -8.37
N ALA A 231 9.05 -9.34 -7.85
CA ALA A 231 9.73 -8.91 -6.64
C ALA A 231 10.35 -7.52 -6.74
N ILE A 232 10.96 -7.20 -7.88
CA ILE A 232 11.48 -5.86 -8.15
C ILE A 232 10.34 -4.84 -8.16
N LEU A 233 9.23 -5.12 -8.85
CA LEU A 233 8.09 -4.21 -8.94
C LEU A 233 7.39 -4.00 -7.58
N VAL A 234 7.20 -5.08 -6.80
CA VAL A 234 6.69 -5.00 -5.43
C VAL A 234 7.64 -4.20 -4.54
N GLY A 235 8.94 -4.47 -4.61
CA GLY A 235 9.97 -3.73 -3.88
C GLY A 235 9.97 -2.24 -4.21
N LEU A 236 9.89 -1.88 -5.50
CA LEU A 236 9.78 -0.48 -5.95
C LEU A 236 8.51 0.18 -5.41
N GLY A 237 7.38 -0.52 -5.44
CA GLY A 237 6.13 -0.01 -4.88
C GLY A 237 6.19 0.23 -3.36
N LEU A 238 6.97 -0.56 -2.62
CA LEU A 238 7.13 -0.43 -1.17
C LEU A 238 8.29 0.48 -0.75
N LEU A 239 9.22 0.81 -1.66
CA LEU A 239 10.40 1.63 -1.40
C LEU A 239 10.10 2.97 -0.71
N PRO A 240 9.04 3.73 -1.05
CA PRO A 240 8.73 4.98 -0.35
C PRO A 240 8.48 4.80 1.16
N LEU A 241 7.95 3.64 1.58
CA LEU A 241 7.76 3.32 3.00
C LEU A 241 9.09 3.13 3.73
N ALA A 242 10.13 2.68 3.01
CA ALA A 242 11.46 2.44 3.55
C ALA A 242 12.32 3.71 3.65
N LEU A 243 12.11 4.68 2.76
CA LEU A 243 12.93 5.89 2.64
C LEU A 243 12.48 7.05 3.54
N SER A 244 11.24 7.05 4.02
CA SER A 244 10.60 8.16 4.76
C SER A 244 11.30 8.60 6.07
N ASP A 245 12.30 7.86 6.56
CA ASP A 245 13.05 8.17 7.78
C ASP A 245 14.45 8.77 7.53
N LEU A 246 15.05 8.53 6.35
CA LEU A 246 16.42 8.97 6.06
C LEU A 246 16.49 10.50 5.96
N GLU A 247 15.51 11.11 5.30
CA GLU A 247 15.40 12.57 5.14
C GLU A 247 15.35 13.34 6.48
N ARG A 248 15.02 12.67 7.59
CA ARG A 248 14.89 13.30 8.91
C ARG A 248 16.16 13.22 9.77
N SER A 249 17.03 12.25 9.51
CA SER A 249 18.28 12.13 10.28
C SER A 249 19.32 13.16 9.84
N ASP A 250 19.17 13.71 8.64
CA ASP A 250 20.05 14.72 8.05
C ASP A 250 19.64 16.16 8.40
N GLU A 251 18.56 16.37 9.16
CA GLU A 251 18.22 17.69 9.69
C GLU A 251 19.17 17.97 10.87
N PRO A 252 20.19 18.86 10.71
CA PRO A 252 21.22 19.06 11.72
C PRO A 252 20.55 19.51 13.01
N ALA A 253 20.75 18.73 14.08
CA ALA A 253 20.28 19.03 15.42
C ALA A 253 20.62 20.49 15.72
N GLY A 254 19.56 21.30 15.83
CA GLY A 254 19.64 22.76 15.84
C GLY A 254 20.86 23.24 16.59
N GLN A 255 21.73 23.92 15.86
CA GLN A 255 22.85 24.69 16.36
C GLN A 255 22.36 25.45 17.61
N PRO A 256 22.92 25.20 18.81
CA PRO A 256 22.45 25.87 20.01
C PRO A 256 22.55 27.37 19.75
N ALA A 257 21.41 28.06 19.86
CA ALA A 257 21.33 29.50 19.70
C ALA A 257 22.31 30.12 20.70
N GLY A 258 23.45 30.59 20.17
CA GLY A 258 24.48 31.25 20.95
C GLY A 258 23.90 32.47 21.65
N THR A 259 24.08 32.47 22.96
CA THR A 259 23.90 33.59 23.90
C THR A 259 24.73 34.80 23.53
#